data_AF-A0A6I6WVY3-F1
#
_entry.id   AF-A0A6I6WVY3-F1
#
_cell.length_a   1.000
_cell.length_b   1.000
_cell.length_c   1.000
_cell.angle_alpha   90.00
_cell.angle_beta   90.00
_cell.angle_gamma   90.00
#
_symmetry.space_group_name_H-M   'P 1'
#
loop_
_entity.id
_entity.type
_entity.pdbx_description
1 polymer ?
#
loop_
_entity_poly.entity_id
_entity_poly.type
_entity_poly.pdbx_seq_one_letter_code
_entity_poly.pdbx_strand_id
1 'polypeptide(L)'
;MRPGAAELPGASRQNGEPLALDAVREAGEAVSAAHRFIYLVPESAEEAAGLGVTDRGRAYFALRSAAMGAVPWQVTFAAFYNFSPQAVRTMAGVWDAAPPEQWQAARFRAAGRALRRVGADLAPDRIAEARALLDPVVASADHAGKVLAAANASVPLPRDPLVALWQQLTVVREWRGDAHLAVLAAHRLGPCECLVLHTATGRLPVQIARATRRWDDAEWAAATERLVARGWLAPDGTPTDAGRAARERIETETDEHCAALWAPVGEAGARRLAALVAPIIEAFTAAGTFEALRTG
;
A
#
# COMPACT_ATOMS: atom_id res chain seq x y z
N MET A 1 29.65 9.53 44.47
CA MET A 1 28.85 10.77 44.30
C MET A 1 28.73 11.02 42.81
N ARG A 2 27.61 10.65 42.18
CA ARG A 2 27.36 10.87 40.73
C ARG A 2 26.61 12.19 40.55
N PRO A 3 26.95 13.04 39.57
CA PRO A 3 26.24 14.29 39.32
C PRO A 3 24.88 14.00 38.66
N GLY A 4 23.89 14.82 39.01
CA GLY A 4 22.50 14.69 38.56
C GLY A 4 22.33 15.01 37.08
N ALA A 5 21.53 14.18 36.41
CA ALA A 5 20.99 14.48 35.10
C ALA A 5 19.79 15.40 35.28
N ALA A 6 19.80 16.55 34.60
CA ALA A 6 18.67 17.45 34.50
C ALA A 6 17.55 16.77 33.70
N GLU A 7 16.37 16.65 34.31
CA GLU A 7 15.14 16.25 33.63
C GLU A 7 14.69 17.37 32.68
N LEU A 8 14.45 17.02 31.42
CA LEU A 8 13.73 17.86 30.46
C LEU A 8 12.24 17.87 30.83
N PRO A 9 11.59 19.05 30.95
CA PRO A 9 10.17 19.11 31.27
C PRO A 9 9.32 18.87 30.01
N GLY A 10 8.34 17.96 30.10
CA GLY A 10 7.13 18.02 29.28
C GLY A 10 6.93 16.96 28.19
N ALA A 11 7.33 15.71 28.39
CA ALA A 11 6.71 14.59 27.67
C ALA A 11 5.52 14.08 28.51
N SER A 12 4.36 14.70 28.35
CA SER A 12 3.12 14.14 28.89
C SER A 12 2.87 12.79 28.23
N ARG A 13 3.12 11.70 28.96
CA ARG A 13 2.62 10.38 28.58
C ARG A 13 1.09 10.46 28.60
N GLN A 14 0.47 10.62 27.44
CA GLN A 14 -0.97 10.43 27.33
C GLN A 14 -1.25 8.94 27.56
N ASN A 15 -1.82 8.65 28.73
CA ASN A 15 -2.33 7.34 29.06
C ASN A 15 -3.57 7.05 28.18
N GLY A 16 -3.45 6.06 27.29
CA GLY A 16 -4.42 4.96 27.22
C GLY A 16 -5.79 5.16 26.56
N GLU A 17 -6.08 6.27 25.88
CA GLU A 17 -7.25 6.29 24.98
C GLU A 17 -6.89 5.69 23.61
N PRO A 18 -7.68 4.73 23.08
CA PRO A 18 -7.49 4.23 21.73
C PRO A 18 -7.56 5.39 20.72
N LEU A 19 -6.66 5.43 19.73
CA LEU A 19 -6.76 6.41 18.66
C LEU A 19 -8.14 6.33 17.99
N ALA A 20 -8.71 7.50 17.68
CA ALA A 20 -9.94 7.58 16.92
C ALA A 20 -9.75 6.91 15.54
N LEU A 21 -10.63 5.93 15.22
CA LEU A 21 -10.48 5.09 14.02
C LEU A 21 -10.64 5.89 12.72
N ASP A 22 -11.37 7.00 12.75
CA ASP A 22 -11.47 7.95 11.63
C ASP A 22 -10.10 8.55 11.29
N ALA A 23 -9.31 8.95 12.29
CA ALA A 23 -7.97 9.47 12.08
C ALA A 23 -7.02 8.41 11.49
N VAL A 24 -7.14 7.16 11.95
CA VAL A 24 -6.37 6.01 11.41
C VAL A 24 -6.72 5.77 9.95
N ARG A 25 -8.01 5.80 9.62
CA ARG A 25 -8.52 5.63 8.26
C ARG A 25 -8.05 6.78 7.35
N GLU A 26 -8.25 8.02 7.77
CA GLU A 26 -7.82 9.22 7.03
C GLU A 26 -6.31 9.19 6.71
N ALA A 27 -5.47 8.88 7.71
CA ALA A 27 -4.03 8.79 7.51
C ALA A 27 -3.66 7.62 6.59
N GLY A 28 -4.28 6.46 6.76
CA GLY A 28 -4.09 5.29 5.91
C GLY A 28 -4.48 5.54 4.45
N GLU A 29 -5.59 6.24 4.20
CA GLU A 29 -6.06 6.64 2.88
C GLU A 29 -5.11 7.67 2.23
N ALA A 30 -4.70 8.70 2.97
CA ALA A 30 -3.76 9.70 2.48
C ALA A 30 -2.40 9.09 2.11
N VAL A 31 -1.84 8.23 2.97
CA VAL A 31 -0.59 7.49 2.69
C VAL A 31 -0.77 6.61 1.44
N SER A 32 -1.87 5.87 1.36
CA SER A 32 -2.15 5.00 0.20
C SER A 32 -2.31 5.79 -1.09
N ALA A 33 -2.92 6.97 -1.05
CA ALA A 33 -3.09 7.86 -2.20
C ALA A 33 -1.77 8.50 -2.64
N ALA A 34 -0.97 9.02 -1.70
CA ALA A 34 0.34 9.61 -1.97
C ALA A 34 1.35 8.57 -2.51
N HIS A 35 1.14 7.29 -2.22
CA HIS A 35 1.94 6.18 -2.74
C HIS A 35 1.56 5.73 -4.16
N ARG A 36 0.25 5.73 -4.47
CA ARG A 36 -0.37 4.96 -5.56
C ARG A 36 0.20 5.23 -6.95
N PHE A 37 0.68 6.44 -7.21
CA PHE A 37 1.16 6.85 -8.52
C PHE A 37 2.19 5.88 -9.11
N ILE A 38 3.03 5.27 -8.26
CA ILE A 38 4.13 4.39 -8.72
C ILE A 38 3.65 3.20 -9.56
N TYR A 39 2.40 2.77 -9.39
CA TYR A 39 1.81 1.67 -10.14
C TYR A 39 1.26 2.06 -11.51
N LEU A 40 1.19 3.36 -11.80
CA LEU A 40 0.49 3.93 -12.95
C LEU A 40 1.42 4.73 -13.86
N VAL A 41 2.49 5.29 -13.31
CA VAL A 41 3.40 6.18 -14.02
C VAL A 41 4.25 5.44 -15.06
N PRO A 42 4.49 6.05 -16.25
CA PRO A 42 5.27 5.43 -17.32
C PRO A 42 6.71 5.16 -16.90
N GLU A 43 7.27 5.95 -15.99
CA GLU A 43 8.65 5.78 -15.51
C GLU A 43 8.91 4.40 -14.91
N SER A 44 7.92 3.78 -14.28
CA SER A 44 8.07 2.41 -13.76
C SER A 44 8.32 1.41 -14.89
N ALA A 45 7.62 1.56 -16.02
CA ALA A 45 7.83 0.69 -17.19
C ALA A 45 9.15 1.00 -17.91
N GLU A 46 9.54 2.28 -18.00
CA GLU A 46 10.81 2.69 -18.60
C GLU A 46 12.02 2.16 -17.82
N GLU A 47 12.00 2.28 -16.49
CA GLU A 47 13.09 1.78 -15.64
C GLU A 47 13.18 0.25 -15.68
N ALA A 48 12.03 -0.46 -15.77
CA ALA A 48 12.01 -1.90 -15.96
C ALA A 48 12.54 -2.34 -17.33
N ALA A 49 12.20 -1.58 -18.40
CA ALA A 49 12.71 -1.83 -19.74
C ALA A 49 14.25 -1.67 -19.80
N GLY A 50 14.80 -0.71 -19.04
CA GLY A 50 16.25 -0.57 -18.86
C GLY A 50 16.94 -1.77 -18.21
N LEU A 51 16.19 -2.61 -17.48
CA LEU A 51 16.64 -3.88 -16.91
C LEU A 51 16.29 -5.09 -17.81
N GLY A 52 15.82 -4.86 -19.04
CA GLY A 52 15.50 -5.92 -20.01
C GLY A 52 14.11 -6.54 -19.85
N VAL A 53 13.19 -5.94 -19.08
CA VAL A 53 11.82 -6.44 -18.90
C VAL A 53 10.81 -5.43 -19.40
N THR A 54 10.13 -5.77 -20.50
CA THR A 54 9.08 -4.93 -21.11
C THR A 54 7.66 -5.39 -20.79
N ASP A 55 7.48 -6.63 -20.33
CA ASP A 55 6.18 -7.12 -19.87
C ASP A 55 5.76 -6.37 -18.59
N ARG A 56 4.62 -5.68 -18.64
CA ARG A 56 4.14 -4.82 -17.56
C ARG A 56 3.83 -5.60 -16.27
N GLY A 57 3.27 -6.80 -16.38
CA GLY A 57 2.93 -7.63 -15.21
C GLY A 57 4.20 -8.09 -14.50
N ARG A 58 5.14 -8.64 -15.25
CA ARG A 58 6.46 -9.06 -14.76
C ARG A 58 7.22 -7.89 -14.10
N ALA A 59 7.24 -6.73 -14.75
CA ALA A 59 7.85 -5.52 -14.22
C ALA A 59 7.19 -5.05 -12.91
N TYR A 60 5.86 -5.05 -12.84
CA TYR A 60 5.11 -4.70 -11.63
C TYR A 60 5.51 -5.55 -10.43
N PHE A 61 5.54 -6.87 -10.60
CA PHE A 61 5.91 -7.79 -9.52
C PHE A 61 7.36 -7.62 -9.12
N ALA A 62 8.29 -7.50 -10.08
CA ALA A 62 9.71 -7.30 -9.78
C ALA A 62 9.95 -6.01 -8.99
N LEU A 63 9.43 -4.88 -9.45
CA LEU A 63 9.58 -3.58 -8.76
C LEU A 63 8.99 -3.61 -7.34
N ARG A 64 7.77 -4.13 -7.18
CA ARG A 64 7.09 -4.10 -5.87
C ARG A 64 7.67 -5.12 -4.88
N SER A 65 8.13 -6.28 -5.35
CA SER A 65 8.70 -7.34 -4.50
C SER A 65 10.20 -7.26 -4.30
N ALA A 66 10.92 -6.37 -5.00
CA ALA A 66 12.38 -6.23 -4.91
C ALA A 66 12.90 -6.13 -3.46
N ALA A 67 12.19 -5.43 -2.59
CA ALA A 67 12.54 -5.30 -1.17
C ALA A 67 12.53 -6.63 -0.39
N MET A 68 11.84 -7.66 -0.89
CA MET A 68 11.82 -9.01 -0.30
C MET A 68 13.05 -9.84 -0.69
N GLY A 69 13.90 -9.34 -1.59
CA GLY A 69 15.00 -10.08 -2.19
C GLY A 69 14.56 -10.99 -3.34
N ALA A 70 15.44 -11.88 -3.78
CA ALA A 70 15.25 -12.74 -4.94
C ALA A 70 14.35 -13.96 -4.64
N VAL A 71 13.15 -13.70 -4.14
CA VAL A 71 12.19 -14.75 -3.75
C VAL A 71 11.53 -15.39 -4.98
N PRO A 72 11.20 -16.69 -4.94
CA PRO A 72 10.48 -17.33 -6.03
C PRO A 72 9.03 -16.80 -6.09
N TRP A 73 8.39 -16.91 -7.26
CA TRP A 73 7.07 -16.32 -7.51
C TRP A 73 5.98 -16.78 -6.52
N GLN A 74 6.11 -17.98 -5.95
CA GLN A 74 5.17 -18.51 -4.95
C GLN A 74 5.17 -17.69 -3.65
N VAL A 75 6.33 -17.18 -3.24
CA VAL A 75 6.45 -16.32 -2.05
C VAL A 75 5.83 -14.95 -2.34
N THR A 76 6.05 -14.40 -3.54
CA THR A 76 5.35 -13.19 -3.97
C THR A 76 3.85 -13.42 -4.05
N PHE A 77 3.38 -14.56 -4.54
CA PHE A 77 1.95 -14.88 -4.60
C PHE A 77 1.31 -14.87 -3.22
N ALA A 78 1.97 -15.43 -2.21
CA ALA A 78 1.49 -15.40 -0.82
C ALA A 78 1.34 -13.96 -0.28
N ALA A 79 2.27 -13.05 -0.62
CA ALA A 79 2.22 -11.65 -0.18
C ALA A 79 1.28 -10.76 -1.03
N PHE A 80 0.92 -11.18 -2.24
CA PHE A 80 0.17 -10.38 -3.22
C PHE A 80 -1.27 -10.93 -3.36
N TYR A 81 -1.95 -11.03 -2.22
CA TYR A 81 -3.18 -11.80 -1.97
C TYR A 81 -4.24 -11.81 -3.07
N ASN A 82 -4.57 -10.68 -3.69
CA ASN A 82 -5.70 -10.56 -4.61
C ASN A 82 -5.35 -10.77 -6.10
N PHE A 83 -4.11 -11.15 -6.41
CA PHE A 83 -3.71 -11.55 -7.77
C PHE A 83 -3.97 -13.04 -8.02
N SER A 84 -4.32 -13.40 -9.25
CA SER A 84 -4.37 -14.81 -9.64
C SER A 84 -2.96 -15.42 -9.68
N PRO A 85 -2.82 -16.75 -9.48
CA PRO A 85 -1.55 -17.43 -9.67
C PRO A 85 -0.95 -17.20 -11.07
N GLN A 86 -1.80 -17.11 -12.10
CA GLN A 86 -1.35 -16.85 -13.48
C GLN A 86 -0.71 -15.46 -13.61
N ALA A 87 -1.27 -14.44 -12.96
CA ALA A 87 -0.68 -13.11 -12.95
C ALA A 87 0.71 -13.13 -12.32
N VAL A 88 0.84 -13.67 -11.10
CA VAL A 88 2.11 -13.63 -10.35
C VAL A 88 3.18 -14.48 -11.02
N ARG A 89 2.83 -15.63 -11.63
CA ARG A 89 3.77 -16.52 -12.32
C ARG A 89 4.54 -15.83 -13.45
N THR A 90 4.03 -14.72 -14.01
CA THR A 90 4.76 -13.91 -15.00
C THR A 90 6.12 -13.41 -14.49
N MET A 91 6.31 -13.33 -13.18
CA MET A 91 7.59 -12.93 -12.58
C MET A 91 8.65 -14.03 -12.54
N ALA A 92 8.33 -15.27 -12.92
CA ALA A 92 9.30 -16.35 -12.91
C ALA A 92 10.55 -15.97 -13.73
N GLY A 93 11.74 -16.20 -13.14
CA GLY A 93 13.04 -15.84 -13.75
C GLY A 93 13.31 -14.34 -13.87
N VAL A 94 12.54 -13.45 -13.23
CA VAL A 94 12.78 -11.99 -13.35
C VAL A 94 14.10 -11.54 -12.72
N TRP A 95 14.57 -12.26 -11.70
CA TRP A 95 15.84 -11.97 -11.04
C TRP A 95 17.07 -12.31 -11.90
N ASP A 96 16.92 -13.09 -12.97
CA ASP A 96 17.99 -13.36 -13.94
C ASP A 96 18.30 -12.12 -14.80
N ALA A 97 17.32 -11.21 -14.95
CA ALA A 97 17.49 -9.97 -15.71
C ALA A 97 18.29 -8.92 -14.92
N ALA A 98 18.04 -8.84 -13.60
CA ALA A 98 18.78 -7.98 -12.68
C ALA A 98 18.53 -8.43 -11.22
N PRO A 99 19.51 -8.25 -10.32
CA PRO A 99 19.34 -8.58 -8.91
C PRO A 99 18.36 -7.60 -8.22
N PRO A 100 17.73 -7.99 -7.10
CA PRO A 100 16.71 -7.19 -6.42
C PRO A 100 17.15 -5.76 -6.07
N GLU A 101 18.42 -5.54 -5.76
CA GLU A 101 18.96 -4.21 -5.43
C GLU A 101 18.87 -3.25 -6.63
N GLN A 102 19.05 -3.77 -7.85
CA GLN A 102 18.90 -2.97 -9.07
C GLN A 102 17.42 -2.66 -9.36
N TRP A 103 16.52 -3.60 -9.10
CA TRP A 103 15.07 -3.37 -9.18
C TRP A 103 14.61 -2.33 -8.16
N GLN A 104 15.13 -2.38 -6.94
CA GLN A 104 14.83 -1.41 -5.90
C GLN A 104 15.38 -0.01 -6.27
N ALA A 105 16.60 0.06 -6.81
CA ALA A 105 17.16 1.31 -7.32
C ALA A 105 16.36 1.87 -8.51
N ALA A 106 15.91 1.01 -9.42
CA ALA A 106 15.01 1.36 -10.52
C ALA A 106 13.69 1.94 -10.01
N ARG A 107 13.10 1.32 -8.99
CA ARG A 107 11.88 1.83 -8.33
C ARG A 107 12.07 3.21 -7.70
N PHE A 108 13.23 3.48 -7.08
CA PHE A 108 13.55 4.82 -6.57
C PHE A 108 13.72 5.85 -7.68
N ARG A 109 14.39 5.49 -8.79
CA ARG A 109 14.51 6.38 -9.95
C ARG A 109 13.15 6.68 -10.57
N ALA A 110 12.29 5.68 -10.73
CA ALA A 110 10.94 5.85 -11.22
C ALA A 110 10.14 6.81 -10.35
N ALA A 111 10.16 6.62 -9.02
CA ALA A 111 9.48 7.49 -8.07
C ALA A 111 9.97 8.94 -8.16
N GLY A 112 11.29 9.15 -8.09
CA GLY A 112 11.89 10.49 -8.13
C GLY A 112 11.70 11.20 -9.47
N ARG A 113 11.73 10.47 -10.60
CA ARG A 113 11.43 11.04 -11.93
C ARG A 113 9.97 11.44 -12.05
N ALA A 114 9.06 10.58 -11.61
CA ALA A 114 7.62 10.86 -11.66
C ALA A 114 7.24 12.06 -10.79
N LEU A 115 7.74 12.14 -9.55
CA LEU A 115 7.49 13.27 -8.64
C LEU A 115 7.97 14.60 -9.24
N ARG A 116 9.19 14.63 -9.81
CA ARG A 116 9.72 15.83 -10.50
C ARG A 116 8.91 16.19 -11.74
N ARG A 117 8.50 15.21 -12.55
CA ARG A 117 7.73 15.45 -13.78
C ARG A 117 6.40 16.17 -13.50
N VAL A 118 5.73 15.82 -12.41
CA VAL A 118 4.44 16.45 -12.04
C VAL A 118 4.60 17.70 -11.17
N GLY A 119 5.84 18.12 -10.88
CA GLY A 119 6.11 19.28 -10.02
C GLY A 119 5.70 19.08 -8.56
N ALA A 120 5.75 17.84 -8.06
CA ALA A 120 5.47 17.53 -6.65
C ALA A 120 6.67 17.93 -5.74
N ASP A 121 7.07 19.19 -5.80
CA ASP A 121 8.21 19.73 -5.06
C ASP A 121 7.75 20.17 -3.65
N LEU A 122 7.95 19.30 -2.66
CA LEU A 122 7.74 19.67 -1.26
C LEU A 122 8.94 20.47 -0.75
N ALA A 123 8.67 21.56 -0.05
CA ALA A 123 9.71 22.36 0.60
C ALA A 123 10.49 21.51 1.63
N PRO A 124 11.80 21.74 1.83
CA PRO A 124 12.63 20.91 2.71
C PRO A 124 12.14 20.81 4.16
N ASP A 125 11.57 21.89 4.70
CA ASP A 125 10.94 21.95 6.02
C ASP A 125 9.69 21.06 6.10
N ARG A 126 8.86 21.06 5.04
CA ARG A 126 7.70 20.16 4.93
C ARG A 126 8.10 18.69 4.89
N ILE A 127 9.16 18.36 4.14
CA ILE A 127 9.70 17.00 4.09
C ILE A 127 10.22 16.61 5.48
N ALA A 128 10.99 17.49 6.13
CA ALA A 128 11.54 17.23 7.47
C ALA A 128 10.44 17.00 8.51
N GLU A 129 9.37 17.80 8.48
CA GLU A 129 8.21 17.64 9.37
C GLU A 129 7.49 16.30 9.12
N ALA A 130 7.24 15.95 7.86
CA ALA A 130 6.60 14.68 7.51
C ALA A 130 7.45 13.48 7.97
N ARG A 131 8.78 13.56 7.81
CA ARG A 131 9.72 12.55 8.29
C ARG A 131 9.78 12.46 9.82
N ALA A 132 9.73 13.59 10.52
CA ALA A 132 9.71 13.61 11.98
C ALA A 132 8.47 12.90 12.56
N LEU A 133 7.35 12.90 11.85
CA LEU A 133 6.16 12.12 12.20
C LEU A 133 6.27 10.64 11.77
N LEU A 134 6.76 10.39 10.56
CA LEU A 134 6.71 9.06 9.97
C LEU A 134 7.82 8.12 10.45
N ASP A 135 9.00 8.65 10.77
CA ASP A 135 10.15 7.83 11.19
C ASP A 135 9.91 7.11 12.52
N PRO A 136 9.33 7.74 13.57
CA PRO A 136 8.94 7.03 14.80
C PRO A 136 7.86 5.96 14.56
N VAL A 137 6.91 6.23 13.65
CA VAL A 137 5.87 5.27 13.25
C VAL A 137 6.50 4.02 12.65
N VAL A 138 7.44 4.18 11.72
CA VAL A 138 8.13 3.04 11.10
C VAL A 138 9.08 2.35 12.08
N ALA A 139 9.84 3.10 12.89
CA ALA A 139 10.82 2.54 13.81
C ALA A 139 10.22 1.70 14.95
N SER A 140 8.96 1.99 15.33
CA SER A 140 8.25 1.27 16.39
C SER A 140 7.22 0.26 15.87
N ALA A 141 7.06 0.14 14.54
CA ALA A 141 6.11 -0.77 13.93
C ALA A 141 6.43 -2.23 14.27
N ASP A 142 5.42 -2.99 14.74
CA ASP A 142 5.52 -4.43 14.80
C ASP A 142 5.43 -5.01 13.38
N HIS A 143 6.51 -5.64 12.94
CA HIS A 143 6.64 -6.23 11.62
C HIS A 143 6.29 -7.73 11.58
N ALA A 144 5.95 -8.36 12.71
CA ALA A 144 5.56 -9.75 12.75
C ALA A 144 4.32 -10.00 11.88
N GLY A 145 4.46 -10.88 10.89
CA GLY A 145 3.40 -11.15 9.90
C GLY A 145 3.15 -10.02 8.89
N LYS A 146 3.98 -8.97 8.87
CA LYS A 146 3.89 -7.83 7.93
C LYS A 146 4.99 -7.90 6.87
N VAL A 147 4.91 -8.91 6.01
CA VAL A 147 5.98 -9.30 5.08
C VAL A 147 6.42 -8.14 4.17
N LEU A 148 5.48 -7.45 3.51
CA LEU A 148 5.82 -6.36 2.59
C LEU A 148 6.30 -5.13 3.35
N ALA A 149 5.72 -4.83 4.50
CA ALA A 149 6.18 -3.72 5.34
C ALA A 149 7.61 -3.95 5.83
N ALA A 150 7.89 -5.13 6.40
CA ALA A 150 9.21 -5.52 6.91
C ALA A 150 10.27 -5.47 5.81
N ALA A 151 9.94 -6.01 4.63
CA ALA A 151 10.80 -5.95 3.45
C ALA A 151 11.15 -4.51 3.07
N ASN A 152 10.14 -3.63 2.93
CA ASN A 152 10.37 -2.23 2.57
C ASN A 152 11.10 -1.42 3.65
N ALA A 153 10.91 -1.75 4.94
CA ALA A 153 11.60 -1.11 6.05
C ALA A 153 13.09 -1.50 6.12
N SER A 154 13.44 -2.68 5.58
CA SER A 154 14.82 -3.18 5.53
C SER A 154 15.70 -2.52 4.46
N VAL A 155 15.08 -1.82 3.49
CA VAL A 155 15.79 -1.19 2.38
C VAL A 155 16.47 0.11 2.84
N PRO A 156 17.77 0.32 2.55
CA PRO A 156 18.42 1.60 2.82
C PRO A 156 17.73 2.76 2.11
N LEU A 157 17.49 3.84 2.84
CA LEU A 157 16.85 5.03 2.28
C LEU A 157 17.74 5.70 1.21
N PRO A 158 17.15 6.17 0.10
CA PRO A 158 17.88 6.91 -0.93
C PRO A 158 18.31 8.29 -0.41
N ARG A 159 19.32 8.90 -1.06
CA ARG A 159 19.84 10.23 -0.67
C ARG A 159 18.86 11.37 -0.95
N ASP A 160 18.00 11.22 -1.94
CA ASP A 160 16.96 12.20 -2.26
C ASP A 160 15.92 12.24 -1.13
N PRO A 161 15.74 13.37 -0.43
CA PRO A 161 14.84 13.45 0.73
C PRO A 161 13.38 13.18 0.41
N LEU A 162 12.92 13.57 -0.79
CA LEU A 162 11.53 13.37 -1.19
C LEU A 162 11.28 11.90 -1.55
N VAL A 163 12.22 11.25 -2.23
CA VAL A 163 12.13 9.80 -2.51
C VAL A 163 12.28 9.00 -1.20
N ALA A 164 13.10 9.46 -0.26
CA ALA A 164 13.22 8.84 1.06
C ALA A 164 11.92 8.96 1.85
N LEU A 165 11.23 10.11 1.83
CA LEU A 165 9.88 10.26 2.39
C LEU A 165 8.90 9.29 1.72
N TRP A 166 8.90 9.21 0.39
CA TRP A 166 8.05 8.27 -0.34
C TRP A 166 8.33 6.79 0.03
N GLN A 167 9.58 6.42 0.31
CA GLN A 167 9.90 5.06 0.76
C GLN A 167 9.31 4.78 2.16
N GLN A 168 9.32 5.75 3.07
CA GLN A 168 8.66 5.57 4.36
C GLN A 168 7.14 5.48 4.23
N LEU A 169 6.53 6.27 3.32
CA LEU A 169 5.11 6.13 2.99
C LEU A 169 4.81 4.74 2.43
N THR A 170 5.73 4.17 1.64
CA THR A 170 5.64 2.79 1.16
C THR A 170 5.59 1.80 2.32
N VAL A 171 6.43 1.95 3.35
CA VAL A 171 6.43 1.05 4.52
C VAL A 171 5.07 1.06 5.21
N VAL A 172 4.53 2.24 5.53
CA VAL A 172 3.23 2.38 6.22
C VAL A 172 2.07 1.89 5.34
N ARG A 173 2.11 2.19 4.05
CA ARG A 173 1.14 1.66 3.07
C ARG A 173 1.13 0.14 3.05
N GLU A 174 2.30 -0.48 2.97
CA GLU A 174 2.42 -1.94 2.91
C GLU A 174 2.07 -2.57 4.27
N TRP A 175 2.34 -1.89 5.39
CA TRP A 175 1.92 -2.32 6.72
C TRP A 175 0.40 -2.43 6.83
N ARG A 176 -0.33 -1.39 6.42
CA ARG A 176 -1.81 -1.44 6.35
C ARG A 176 -2.27 -2.54 5.39
N GLY A 177 -1.59 -2.68 4.26
CA GLY A 177 -1.85 -3.75 3.29
C GLY A 177 -1.77 -5.14 3.94
N ASP A 178 -0.66 -5.45 4.59
CA ASP A 178 -0.44 -6.72 5.29
C ASP A 178 -1.45 -6.95 6.43
N ALA A 179 -1.84 -5.89 7.16
CA ALA A 179 -2.94 -5.96 8.14
C ALA A 179 -4.28 -6.32 7.50
N HIS A 180 -4.60 -5.68 6.37
CA HIS A 180 -5.83 -5.99 5.64
C HIS A 180 -5.86 -7.45 5.16
N LEU A 181 -4.72 -7.99 4.73
CA LEU A 181 -4.64 -9.40 4.30
C LEU A 181 -4.94 -10.37 5.46
N ALA A 182 -4.42 -10.08 6.66
CA ALA A 182 -4.72 -10.88 7.84
C ALA A 182 -6.21 -10.87 8.19
N VAL A 183 -6.86 -9.70 8.12
CA VAL A 183 -8.31 -9.55 8.34
C VAL A 183 -9.11 -10.30 7.27
N LEU A 184 -8.77 -10.16 5.99
CA LEU A 184 -9.42 -10.92 4.89
C LEU A 184 -9.34 -12.44 5.12
N ALA A 185 -8.17 -12.94 5.52
CA ALA A 185 -7.96 -14.35 5.82
C ALA A 185 -8.78 -14.80 7.05
N ALA A 186 -8.84 -13.99 8.11
CA ALA A 186 -9.67 -14.27 9.30
C ALA A 186 -11.17 -14.36 8.96
N HIS A 187 -11.64 -13.54 8.02
CA HIS A 187 -13.01 -13.59 7.49
C HIS A 187 -13.25 -14.69 6.45
N ARG A 188 -12.24 -15.52 6.17
CA ARG A 188 -12.26 -16.58 5.14
C ARG A 188 -12.72 -16.05 3.78
N LEU A 189 -12.31 -14.83 3.44
CA LEU A 189 -12.65 -14.19 2.17
C LEU A 189 -11.47 -14.35 1.21
N GLY A 190 -11.58 -15.29 0.28
CA GLY A 190 -10.47 -15.66 -0.59
C GLY A 190 -10.04 -14.58 -1.58
N PRO A 191 -8.87 -14.76 -2.24
CA PRO A 191 -8.27 -13.84 -3.19
C PRO A 191 -9.18 -13.26 -4.27
N CYS A 192 -9.97 -14.11 -4.93
CA CYS A 192 -10.88 -13.67 -5.98
C CYS A 192 -12.15 -13.03 -5.38
N GLU A 193 -12.69 -13.60 -4.30
CA GLU A 193 -13.90 -13.11 -3.64
C GLU A 193 -13.73 -11.70 -3.07
N CYS A 194 -12.57 -11.40 -2.47
CA CYS A 194 -12.30 -10.05 -1.97
C CYS A 194 -12.26 -9.03 -3.11
N LEU A 195 -11.76 -9.43 -4.29
CA LEU A 195 -11.72 -8.59 -5.48
C LEU A 195 -13.12 -8.38 -6.08
N VAL A 196 -13.91 -9.45 -6.22
CA VAL A 196 -15.31 -9.37 -6.68
C VAL A 196 -16.10 -8.43 -5.78
N LEU A 197 -16.08 -8.65 -4.46
CA LEU A 197 -16.78 -7.80 -3.49
C LEU A 197 -16.31 -6.34 -3.58
N HIS A 198 -15.01 -6.09 -3.71
CA HIS A 198 -14.47 -4.74 -3.86
C HIS A 198 -15.00 -4.05 -5.13
N THR A 199 -15.02 -4.73 -6.27
CA THR A 199 -15.55 -4.18 -7.53
C THR A 199 -17.06 -3.98 -7.49
N ALA A 200 -17.81 -4.87 -6.84
CA ALA A 200 -19.27 -4.77 -6.68
C ALA A 200 -19.68 -3.52 -5.88
N THR A 201 -18.80 -3.05 -4.97
CA THR A 201 -19.01 -1.79 -4.21
C THR A 201 -18.61 -0.52 -4.97
N GLY A 202 -18.21 -0.60 -6.24
CA GLY A 202 -17.88 0.56 -7.09
C GLY A 202 -16.55 1.24 -6.76
N ARG A 203 -15.76 0.71 -5.82
CA ARG A 203 -14.47 1.32 -5.40
C ARG A 203 -13.30 1.02 -6.35
N LEU A 204 -13.46 0.04 -7.24
CA LEU A 204 -12.50 -0.32 -8.30
C LEU A 204 -13.27 -0.76 -9.55
N PRO A 205 -13.00 -0.19 -10.73
CA PRO A 205 -13.65 -0.62 -11.96
C PRO A 205 -13.35 -2.09 -12.28
N VAL A 206 -14.40 -2.87 -12.60
CA VAL A 206 -14.28 -4.32 -12.87
C VAL A 206 -13.32 -4.63 -14.02
N GLN A 207 -13.31 -3.79 -15.05
CA GLN A 207 -12.43 -3.98 -16.22
C GLN A 207 -10.95 -3.87 -15.84
N ILE A 208 -10.61 -2.92 -14.95
CA ILE A 208 -9.24 -2.74 -14.44
C ILE A 208 -8.86 -3.91 -13.54
N ALA A 209 -9.78 -4.35 -12.67
CA ALA A 209 -9.56 -5.51 -11.82
C ALA A 209 -9.26 -6.77 -12.65
N ARG A 210 -10.06 -7.04 -13.67
CA ARG A 210 -9.86 -8.19 -14.57
C ARG A 210 -8.55 -8.09 -15.36
N ALA A 211 -8.27 -6.92 -15.95
CA ALA A 211 -7.05 -6.71 -16.73
C ALA A 211 -5.76 -6.87 -15.91
N THR A 212 -5.77 -6.45 -14.64
CA THR A 212 -4.56 -6.45 -13.79
C THR A 212 -4.41 -7.70 -12.94
N ARG A 213 -5.51 -8.28 -12.45
CA ARG A 213 -5.47 -9.42 -11.51
C ARG A 213 -5.57 -10.78 -12.18
N ARG A 214 -6.00 -10.81 -13.45
CA ARG A 214 -6.03 -11.98 -14.34
C ARG A 214 -6.68 -13.22 -13.73
N TRP A 215 -7.77 -13.03 -13.00
CA TRP A 215 -8.72 -14.11 -12.72
C TRP A 215 -9.53 -14.36 -13.99
N ASP A 216 -9.69 -15.63 -14.38
CA ASP A 216 -10.50 -15.97 -15.54
C ASP A 216 -12.01 -15.89 -15.25
N ASP A 217 -12.84 -16.04 -16.30
CA ASP A 217 -14.29 -15.92 -16.17
C ASP A 217 -14.90 -17.00 -15.26
N ALA A 218 -14.35 -18.21 -15.27
CA ALA A 218 -14.85 -19.31 -14.45
C ALA A 218 -14.48 -19.10 -12.97
N GLU A 219 -13.25 -18.67 -12.68
CA GLU A 219 -12.79 -18.31 -11.35
C GLU A 219 -13.60 -17.13 -10.77
N TRP A 220 -13.88 -16.12 -11.60
CA TRP A 220 -14.70 -14.96 -11.22
C TRP A 220 -16.16 -15.33 -10.96
N ALA A 221 -16.75 -16.18 -11.81
CA ALA A 221 -18.11 -16.69 -11.63
C ALA A 221 -18.21 -17.51 -10.34
N ALA A 222 -17.28 -18.44 -10.11
CA ALA A 222 -17.26 -19.25 -8.89
C ALA A 222 -17.08 -18.40 -7.63
N ALA A 223 -16.27 -17.33 -7.68
CA ALA A 223 -16.15 -16.38 -6.56
C ALA A 223 -17.45 -15.60 -6.32
N THR A 224 -18.12 -15.17 -7.38
CA THR A 224 -19.44 -14.54 -7.31
C THR A 224 -20.46 -15.48 -6.67
N GLU A 225 -20.53 -16.73 -7.11
CA GLU A 225 -21.44 -17.75 -6.56
C GLU A 225 -21.24 -18.00 -5.07
N ARG A 226 -19.98 -18.08 -4.61
CA ARG A 226 -19.68 -18.22 -3.17
C ARG A 226 -20.14 -17.00 -2.36
N LEU A 227 -20.00 -15.80 -2.90
CA LEU A 227 -20.49 -14.58 -2.27
C LEU A 227 -22.02 -14.48 -2.26
N VAL A 228 -22.70 -14.97 -3.31
CA VAL A 228 -24.17 -15.10 -3.35
C VAL A 228 -24.64 -16.11 -2.31
N ALA A 229 -23.99 -17.29 -2.22
CA ALA A 229 -24.30 -18.30 -1.22
C ALA A 229 -24.08 -17.80 0.22
N ARG A 230 -23.12 -16.89 0.42
CA ARG A 230 -22.86 -16.19 1.70
C ARG A 230 -23.88 -15.07 2.00
N GLY A 231 -24.75 -14.74 1.05
CA GLY A 231 -25.71 -13.65 1.15
C GLY A 231 -25.09 -12.25 1.06
N TRP A 232 -23.86 -12.14 0.56
CA TRP A 232 -23.13 -10.86 0.45
C TRP A 232 -23.35 -10.19 -0.90
N LEU A 233 -23.66 -10.97 -1.93
CA LEU A 233 -24.13 -10.49 -3.23
C LEU A 233 -25.53 -11.03 -3.52
N ALA A 234 -26.32 -10.29 -4.28
CA ALA A 234 -27.54 -10.77 -4.90
C ALA A 234 -27.22 -11.58 -6.17
N PRO A 235 -28.15 -12.37 -6.72
CA PRO A 235 -27.92 -13.18 -7.92
C PRO A 235 -27.47 -12.38 -9.16
N ASP A 236 -27.77 -11.08 -9.21
CA ASP A 236 -27.35 -10.16 -10.27
C ASP A 236 -25.93 -9.57 -10.05
N GLY A 237 -25.23 -9.99 -8.99
CA GLY A 237 -23.88 -9.55 -8.65
C GLY A 237 -23.83 -8.23 -7.86
N THR A 238 -24.96 -7.61 -7.55
CA THR A 238 -25.00 -6.38 -6.73
C THR A 238 -24.75 -6.70 -5.25
N PRO A 239 -24.09 -5.83 -4.48
CA PRO A 239 -23.89 -6.07 -3.06
C PRO A 239 -25.20 -5.96 -2.29
N THR A 240 -25.45 -6.90 -1.37
CA THR A 240 -26.57 -6.81 -0.41
C THR A 240 -26.20 -5.87 0.74
N ASP A 241 -27.17 -5.51 1.59
CA ASP A 241 -26.88 -4.76 2.82
C ASP A 241 -25.96 -5.54 3.76
N ALA A 242 -26.15 -6.85 3.85
CA ALA A 242 -25.28 -7.73 4.62
C ALA A 242 -23.84 -7.74 4.06
N GLY A 243 -23.69 -7.74 2.72
CA GLY A 243 -22.40 -7.64 2.04
C GLY A 243 -21.71 -6.29 2.24
N ARG A 244 -22.46 -5.19 2.13
CA ARG A 244 -21.97 -3.83 2.45
C ARG A 244 -21.51 -3.74 3.90
N ALA A 245 -22.31 -4.23 4.84
CA ALA A 245 -21.96 -4.23 6.26
C ALA A 245 -20.75 -5.13 6.55
N ALA A 246 -20.63 -6.28 5.89
CA ALA A 246 -19.45 -7.15 6.02
C ALA A 246 -18.19 -6.49 5.48
N ARG A 247 -18.29 -5.82 4.32
CA ARG A 247 -17.19 -5.07 3.74
C ARG A 247 -16.72 -3.96 4.66
N GLU A 248 -17.64 -3.23 5.27
CA GLU A 248 -17.32 -2.16 6.22
C GLU A 248 -16.68 -2.70 7.50
N ARG A 249 -17.22 -3.79 8.07
CA ARG A 249 -16.58 -4.47 9.21
C ARG A 249 -15.12 -4.84 8.95
N ILE A 250 -14.82 -5.36 7.75
CA ILE A 250 -13.45 -5.67 7.35
C ILE A 250 -12.56 -4.42 7.31
N GLU A 251 -13.07 -3.26 6.86
CA GLU A 251 -12.30 -2.01 6.94
C GLU A 251 -12.12 -1.55 8.39
N THR A 252 -13.18 -1.55 9.19
CA THR A 252 -13.10 -1.17 10.61
C THR A 252 -12.07 -2.02 11.36
N GLU A 253 -12.12 -3.34 11.21
CA GLU A 253 -11.14 -4.24 11.81
C GLU A 253 -9.73 -3.98 11.26
N THR A 254 -9.59 -3.66 9.96
CA THR A 254 -8.28 -3.26 9.41
C THR A 254 -7.75 -2.00 10.09
N ASP A 255 -8.61 -1.00 10.33
CA ASP A 255 -8.23 0.25 10.98
C ASP A 255 -7.92 0.03 12.46
N GLU A 256 -8.67 -0.82 13.16
CA GLU A 256 -8.38 -1.25 14.54
C GLU A 256 -7.00 -1.91 14.63
N HIS A 257 -6.68 -2.82 13.71
CA HIS A 257 -5.36 -3.43 13.62
C HIS A 257 -4.26 -2.38 13.35
N CYS A 258 -4.57 -1.30 12.62
CA CYS A 258 -3.62 -0.24 12.31
C CYS A 258 -3.51 0.84 13.41
N ALA A 259 -4.41 0.89 14.39
CA ALA A 259 -4.42 1.95 15.39
C ALA A 259 -3.08 2.04 16.17
N ALA A 260 -2.52 0.88 16.54
CA ALA A 260 -1.25 0.80 17.26
C ALA A 260 -0.05 1.37 16.45
N LEU A 261 -0.10 1.31 15.12
CA LEU A 261 0.95 1.87 14.24
C LEU A 261 1.09 3.38 14.42
N TRP A 262 -0.02 4.07 14.70
CA TRP A 262 -0.08 5.53 14.81
C TRP A 262 0.13 6.05 16.24
N ALA A 263 0.21 5.16 17.24
CA ALA A 263 0.42 5.52 18.64
C ALA A 263 1.62 6.47 18.90
N PRO A 264 2.77 6.37 18.20
CA PRO A 264 3.91 7.26 18.44
C PRO A 264 3.65 8.75 18.14
N VAL A 265 2.69 9.05 17.28
CA VAL A 265 2.37 10.42 16.85
C VAL A 265 0.97 10.88 17.22
N GLY A 266 0.14 9.95 17.70
CA GLY A 266 -1.25 10.20 18.06
C GLY A 266 -2.11 10.68 16.89
N GLU A 267 -3.36 11.01 17.21
CA GLU A 267 -4.36 11.46 16.25
C GLU A 267 -3.96 12.73 15.51
N ALA A 268 -3.47 13.74 16.25
CA ALA A 268 -3.05 15.02 15.66
C ALA A 268 -1.88 14.83 14.69
N GLY A 269 -0.90 13.99 15.02
CA GLY A 269 0.23 13.69 14.15
C GLY A 269 -0.17 12.90 12.91
N ALA A 270 -1.09 11.93 13.04
CA ALA A 270 -1.62 11.17 11.92
C ALA A 270 -2.33 12.07 10.89
N ARG A 271 -3.23 12.95 11.35
CA ARG A 271 -3.91 13.92 10.47
C ARG A 271 -2.94 14.97 9.91
N ARG A 272 -1.96 15.40 10.69
CA ARG A 272 -0.92 16.33 10.21
C ARG A 272 -0.11 15.70 9.09
N LEU A 273 0.27 14.43 9.20
CA LEU A 273 0.96 13.71 8.12
C LEU A 273 0.09 13.67 6.85
N ALA A 274 -1.20 13.38 6.96
CA ALA A 274 -2.12 13.37 5.82
C ALA A 274 -2.12 14.72 5.09
N ALA A 275 -2.19 15.84 5.83
CA ALA A 275 -2.09 17.18 5.26
C ALA A 275 -0.71 17.47 4.63
N LEU A 276 0.38 16.99 5.23
CA LEU A 276 1.74 17.21 4.73
C LEU A 276 1.97 16.51 3.38
N VAL A 277 1.38 15.34 3.15
CA VAL A 277 1.55 14.57 1.90
C VAL A 277 0.51 14.88 0.83
N ALA A 278 -0.57 15.61 1.17
CA ALA A 278 -1.63 15.99 0.23
C ALA A 278 -1.15 16.60 -1.10
N PRO A 279 -0.12 17.48 -1.15
CA PRO A 279 0.33 18.05 -2.42
C PRO A 279 0.87 17.03 -3.43
N ILE A 280 1.38 15.87 -2.96
CA ILE A 280 1.78 14.79 -3.86
C ILE A 280 0.54 14.25 -4.59
N ILE A 281 -0.56 14.05 -3.86
CA ILE A 281 -1.83 13.55 -4.40
C ILE A 281 -2.41 14.56 -5.39
N GLU A 282 -2.41 15.84 -5.02
CA GLU A 282 -2.90 16.95 -5.83
C GLU A 282 -2.14 17.07 -7.15
N ALA A 283 -0.80 17.02 -7.10
CA ALA A 283 0.05 17.09 -8.30
C ALA A 283 -0.22 15.94 -9.28
N PHE A 284 -0.29 14.70 -8.80
CA PHE A 284 -0.60 13.56 -9.67
C PHE A 284 -2.06 13.57 -10.18
N THR A 285 -2.98 14.12 -9.40
CA THR A 285 -4.38 14.33 -9.83
C THR A 285 -4.44 15.37 -10.94
N ALA A 286 -3.78 16.52 -10.78
CA ALA A 286 -3.71 17.57 -11.79
C ALA A 286 -3.02 17.10 -13.08
N ALA A 287 -2.06 16.17 -12.97
CA ALA A 287 -1.40 15.53 -14.10
C ALA A 287 -2.22 14.39 -14.75
N GLY A 288 -3.48 14.16 -14.35
CA GLY A 288 -4.35 13.13 -14.94
C GLY A 288 -3.97 11.69 -14.62
N THR A 289 -3.03 11.46 -13.68
CA THR A 289 -2.46 10.11 -13.44
C THR A 289 -3.50 9.11 -12.93
N PHE A 290 -4.55 9.58 -12.27
CA PHE A 290 -5.60 8.74 -11.68
C PHE A 290 -6.89 8.67 -12.52
N GLU A 291 -6.94 9.27 -13.71
CA GLU A 291 -8.16 9.34 -14.53
C GLU A 291 -8.75 7.95 -14.84
N ALA A 292 -7.89 7.00 -15.21
CA ALA A 292 -8.29 5.62 -15.48
C ALA A 292 -8.97 4.95 -14.26
N LEU A 293 -8.66 5.37 -13.03
CA LEU A 293 -9.28 4.83 -11.82
C LEU A 293 -10.65 5.46 -11.50
N ARG A 294 -11.00 6.59 -12.13
CA ARG A 294 -12.26 7.32 -11.93
C ARG A 294 -13.34 6.94 -12.93
N THR A 295 -12.97 6.34 -14.06
CA THR A 295 -13.89 5.84 -15.07
C THR A 295 -14.34 4.42 -14.72
N GLY A 296 -15.46 4.30 -14.02
CA GLY A 296 -16.11 3.04 -13.68
C GLY A 296 -17.51 3.26 -13.15
#